data_AF-A0A381TI29-F1
#
_entry.id   AF-A0A381TI29-F1
#
_cell.length_a   1.000
_cell.length_b   1.000
_cell.length_c   1.000
_cell.angle_alpha   90.00
_cell.angle_beta   90.00
_cell.angle_gamma   90.00
#
_symmetry.space_group_name_H-M   'P 1'
#
loop_
_entity.id
_entity.type
_entity.pdbx_description
1 polymer ?
#
loop_
_entity_poly.entity_id
_entity_poly.type
_entity_poly.pdbx_seq_one_letter_code
_entity_poly.pdbx_strand_id
1 'polypeptide(L)'
;MVMLRNLFLFFLLGVFLFWKDPIMSIHLAFAQNYNEPDEKALEAEKERKKFLEEMQTLLDAAMKSGFSEKEIREITITRKGKVVHVWDFLEQEKLREKKVALAKKRFKQLDRYLTVMDIADELESGETRDLDALKDKSIFVGAEEK
;
A
#
# COMPACT_ATOMS: atom_id res chain seq x y z
N MET A 1 -32.53 -32.33 51.49
CA MET A 1 -31.27 -31.68 51.06
C MET A 1 -30.87 -32.07 49.62
N VAL A 2 -31.82 -32.21 48.68
CA VAL A 2 -31.54 -32.57 47.26
C VAL A 2 -31.97 -31.45 46.31
N MET A 3 -33.04 -30.70 46.64
CA MET A 3 -33.50 -29.54 45.86
C MET A 3 -32.49 -28.38 45.84
N LEU A 4 -31.83 -28.07 46.96
CA LEU A 4 -30.86 -26.96 47.04
C LEU A 4 -29.62 -27.20 46.17
N ARG A 5 -29.19 -28.47 46.06
CA ARG A 5 -28.05 -28.88 45.22
C ARG A 5 -28.35 -28.72 43.73
N ASN A 6 -29.57 -29.08 43.30
CA ASN A 6 -29.97 -28.93 41.91
C ASN A 6 -30.15 -27.46 41.53
N LEU A 7 -30.69 -26.64 42.44
CA LEU A 7 -30.81 -25.19 42.24
C LEU A 7 -29.45 -24.51 42.08
N PHE A 8 -28.45 -24.94 42.85
CA PHE A 8 -27.08 -24.44 42.73
C PHE A 8 -26.42 -24.85 41.41
N LEU A 9 -26.68 -26.06 40.92
CA LEU A 9 -26.19 -26.53 39.62
C LEU A 9 -26.82 -25.74 38.46
N PHE A 10 -28.12 -25.42 38.54
CA PHE A 10 -28.77 -24.54 37.56
C PHE A 10 -28.22 -23.11 37.60
N PHE A 11 -27.88 -22.61 38.79
CA PHE A 11 -27.26 -21.29 38.95
C PHE A 11 -25.86 -21.26 38.32
N LEU A 12 -25.03 -22.28 38.55
CA LEU A 12 -23.72 -22.42 37.91
C LEU A 12 -23.81 -22.56 36.39
N LEU A 13 -24.79 -23.30 35.89
CA LEU A 13 -25.03 -23.45 34.44
C LEU A 13 -25.46 -22.11 33.81
N GLY A 14 -26.33 -21.35 34.49
CA GLY A 14 -26.78 -20.03 34.03
C GLY A 14 -25.63 -19.02 33.95
N VAL A 15 -24.77 -18.97 34.96
CA VAL A 15 -23.57 -18.11 34.97
C VAL A 15 -22.59 -18.52 33.85
N PHE A 16 -22.41 -19.82 33.62
CA PHE A 16 -21.53 -20.32 32.55
C PHE A 16 -22.03 -19.96 31.15
N LEU A 17 -23.34 -20.00 30.92
CA LEU A 17 -23.94 -19.62 29.63
C LEU A 17 -23.85 -18.10 29.39
N PHE A 18 -24.16 -17.28 30.40
CA PHE A 18 -24.08 -15.82 30.31
C PHE A 18 -22.65 -15.29 30.12
N TRP A 19 -21.62 -16.04 30.52
CA TRP A 19 -20.22 -15.63 30.31
C TRP A 19 -19.73 -15.85 28.87
N LYS A 20 -20.47 -16.62 28.04
CA LYS A 20 -20.05 -17.04 26.70
C LYS A 20 -20.53 -16.11 25.58
N ASP A 21 -21.21 -15.01 25.92
CA ASP A 21 -21.83 -14.09 24.96
C ASP A 21 -21.07 -12.77 24.60
N PRO A 22 -19.78 -12.54 24.90
CA PRO A 22 -19.08 -11.42 24.27
C PRO A 22 -18.57 -11.75 22.86
N ILE A 23 -18.53 -13.02 22.46
CA ILE A 23 -17.80 -13.45 21.25
C ILE A 23 -18.63 -13.16 19.97
N MET A 24 -19.96 -13.33 20.00
CA MET A 24 -20.82 -13.13 18.82
C MET A 24 -21.03 -11.65 18.47
N SER A 25 -21.05 -10.75 19.45
CA SER A 25 -21.23 -9.31 19.24
C SER A 25 -19.97 -8.65 18.65
N ILE A 26 -18.77 -9.15 19.00
CA ILE A 26 -17.52 -8.69 18.40
C ILE A 26 -17.47 -9.06 16.91
N HIS A 27 -17.89 -10.27 16.52
CA HIS A 27 -17.88 -10.68 15.12
C HIS A 27 -18.88 -9.91 14.24
N LEU A 28 -20.07 -9.55 14.77
CA LEU A 28 -21.05 -8.77 14.02
C LEU A 28 -20.56 -7.33 13.78
N ALA A 29 -19.98 -6.69 14.80
CA ALA A 29 -19.39 -5.35 14.67
C ALA A 29 -18.18 -5.35 13.72
N PHE A 30 -17.36 -6.41 13.71
CA PHE A 30 -16.23 -6.55 12.80
C PHE A 30 -16.67 -6.81 11.35
N ALA A 31 -17.73 -7.60 11.14
CA ALA A 31 -18.28 -7.88 9.80
C ALA A 31 -18.95 -6.66 9.15
N GLN A 32 -19.58 -5.78 9.94
CA GLN A 32 -20.09 -4.49 9.44
C GLN A 32 -18.94 -3.53 9.08
N ASN A 33 -17.84 -3.55 9.84
CA ASN A 33 -16.67 -2.71 9.60
C ASN A 33 -15.84 -3.10 8.36
N TYR A 34 -15.99 -4.32 7.83
CA TYR A 34 -15.29 -4.74 6.60
C TYR A 34 -15.95 -4.21 5.32
N ASN A 35 -17.27 -3.97 5.31
CA ASN A 35 -18.00 -3.58 4.10
C ASN A 35 -18.02 -2.05 3.86
N GLU A 36 -18.11 -1.23 4.93
CA GLU A 36 -18.12 0.24 4.81
C GLU A 36 -16.84 0.91 4.27
N PRO A 37 -15.59 0.46 4.59
CA PRO A 37 -14.39 1.12 4.09
C PRO A 37 -14.19 0.87 2.59
N ASP A 38 -14.62 -0.28 2.07
CA ASP A 38 -14.49 -0.62 0.65
C ASP A 38 -15.40 0.22 -0.24
N GLU A 39 -16.64 0.52 0.18
CA GLU A 39 -17.55 1.39 -0.59
C GLU A 39 -17.04 2.83 -0.67
N LYS A 40 -16.64 3.42 0.47
CA LYS A 40 -16.07 4.78 0.50
C LYS A 40 -14.76 4.88 -0.26
N ALA A 41 -13.91 3.84 -0.20
CA ALA A 41 -12.68 3.78 -0.99
C ALA A 41 -12.98 3.68 -2.49
N LEU A 42 -13.98 2.88 -2.88
CA LEU A 42 -14.40 2.73 -4.27
C LEU A 42 -14.95 4.05 -4.84
N GLU A 43 -15.77 4.77 -4.07
CA GLU A 43 -16.28 6.08 -4.46
C GLU A 43 -15.14 7.11 -4.61
N ALA A 44 -14.21 7.15 -3.66
CA ALA A 44 -13.05 8.03 -3.75
C ALA A 44 -12.16 7.71 -4.96
N GLU A 45 -11.99 6.44 -5.31
CA GLU A 45 -11.27 6.03 -6.53
C GLU A 45 -12.02 6.47 -7.80
N LYS A 46 -13.35 6.33 -7.84
CA LYS A 46 -14.16 6.79 -8.97
C LYS A 46 -14.08 8.31 -9.15
N GLU A 47 -14.24 9.08 -8.07
CA GLU A 47 -14.08 10.54 -8.10
C GLU A 47 -12.69 10.95 -8.58
N ARG A 48 -11.66 10.21 -8.17
CA ARG A 48 -10.28 10.46 -8.57
C ARG A 48 -10.06 10.18 -10.05
N LYS A 49 -10.58 9.06 -10.57
CA LYS A 49 -10.50 8.71 -12.00
C LYS A 49 -11.22 9.74 -12.87
N LYS A 50 -12.43 10.15 -12.46
CA LYS A 50 -13.18 11.20 -13.15
C LYS A 50 -12.38 12.51 -13.20
N PHE A 51 -11.78 12.90 -12.07
CA PHE A 51 -10.96 14.10 -12.01
C PHE A 51 -9.69 14.01 -12.88
N LEU A 52 -9.05 12.85 -12.94
CA LEU A 52 -7.92 12.59 -13.83
C LEU A 52 -8.29 12.81 -15.31
N GLU A 53 -9.43 12.26 -15.73
CA GLU A 53 -9.94 12.41 -17.10
C GLU A 53 -10.26 13.88 -17.42
N GLU A 54 -10.90 14.59 -16.50
CA GLU A 54 -11.19 16.03 -16.63
C GLU A 54 -9.90 16.85 -16.80
N MET A 55 -8.87 16.57 -15.99
CA MET A 55 -7.58 17.26 -16.08
C MET A 55 -6.83 16.96 -17.37
N GLN A 56 -6.88 15.71 -17.83
CA GLN A 56 -6.25 15.34 -19.08
C GLN A 56 -6.96 15.98 -20.28
N THR A 57 -8.29 16.05 -20.26
CA THR A 57 -9.08 16.76 -21.26
C THR A 57 -8.78 18.26 -21.27
N LEU A 58 -8.59 18.85 -20.09
CA LEU A 58 -8.22 20.25 -19.94
C LEU A 58 -6.86 20.55 -20.58
N LEU A 59 -5.84 19.73 -20.32
CA LEU A 59 -4.53 19.93 -20.94
C LEU A 59 -4.56 19.69 -22.45
N ASP A 60 -5.31 18.69 -22.92
CA ASP A 60 -5.47 18.43 -24.36
C ASP A 60 -6.18 19.60 -25.06
N ALA A 61 -7.20 20.20 -24.44
CA ALA A 61 -7.85 21.40 -24.94
C ALA A 61 -6.90 22.60 -24.98
N ALA A 62 -6.06 22.78 -23.94
CA ALA A 62 -5.05 23.84 -23.90
C ALA A 62 -4.00 23.64 -25.01
N MET A 63 -3.51 22.42 -25.20
CA MET A 63 -2.59 22.10 -26.31
C MET A 63 -3.21 22.41 -27.67
N LYS A 64 -4.46 21.97 -27.91
CA LYS A 64 -5.19 22.23 -29.16
C LYS A 64 -5.48 23.71 -29.40
N SER A 65 -5.60 24.49 -28.34
CA SER A 65 -5.82 25.94 -28.41
C SER A 65 -4.54 26.73 -28.66
N GLY A 66 -3.38 26.06 -28.73
CA GLY A 66 -2.10 26.68 -29.08
C GLY A 66 -1.33 27.26 -27.90
N PHE A 67 -1.66 26.88 -26.65
CA PHE A 67 -0.87 27.27 -25.49
C PHE A 67 0.53 26.67 -25.57
N SER A 68 1.54 27.44 -25.14
CA SER A 68 2.91 26.96 -25.04
C SER A 68 3.08 25.96 -23.91
N GLU A 69 4.10 25.11 -23.99
CA GLU A 69 4.37 24.10 -22.96
C GLU A 69 4.58 24.72 -21.56
N LYS A 70 5.16 25.92 -21.50
CA LYS A 70 5.36 26.65 -20.23
C LYS A 70 4.04 27.06 -19.61
N GLU A 71 3.14 27.63 -20.42
CA GLU A 71 1.81 28.04 -19.98
C GLU A 71 0.98 26.84 -19.53
N ILE A 72 1.08 25.70 -20.24
CA ILE A 72 0.39 24.45 -19.90
C ILE A 72 0.86 23.89 -18.55
N ARG A 73 2.16 23.97 -18.26
CA ARG A 73 2.73 23.54 -16.96
C ARG A 73 2.27 24.40 -15.79
N GLU A 74 2.03 25.68 -16.05
CA GLU A 74 1.60 26.64 -15.03
C GLU A 74 0.09 26.60 -14.74
N ILE A 75 -0.70 25.80 -15.50
CA ILE A 75 -2.14 25.70 -15.26
C ILE A 75 -2.42 25.17 -13.86
N THR A 76 -3.10 26.00 -13.07
CA THR A 76 -3.59 25.65 -11.74
C THR A 76 -5.10 25.65 -11.68
N ILE A 77 -5.66 24.73 -10.89
CA ILE A 77 -7.08 24.71 -10.56
C ILE A 77 -7.27 24.76 -9.05
N THR A 78 -8.39 25.34 -8.61
CA THR A 78 -8.74 25.35 -7.18
C THR A 78 -9.79 24.27 -6.92
N ARG A 79 -9.45 23.26 -6.11
CA ARG A 79 -10.35 22.18 -5.71
C ARG A 79 -10.41 22.08 -4.20
N LYS A 80 -11.62 22.12 -3.62
CA LYS A 80 -11.84 22.03 -2.16
C LYS A 80 -10.97 23.05 -1.38
N GLY A 81 -10.83 24.27 -1.93
CA GLY A 81 -10.02 25.36 -1.35
C GLY A 81 -8.50 25.19 -1.51
N LYS A 82 -8.02 24.18 -2.22
CA LYS A 82 -6.59 23.95 -2.48
C LYS A 82 -6.25 24.23 -3.94
N VAL A 83 -5.15 24.93 -4.16
CA VAL A 83 -4.57 25.12 -5.49
C VAL A 83 -3.81 23.85 -5.88
N VAL A 84 -4.11 23.30 -7.05
CA VAL A 84 -3.48 22.11 -7.60
C VAL A 84 -2.87 22.47 -8.96
N HIS A 85 -1.57 22.26 -9.10
CA HIS A 85 -0.89 22.31 -10.39
C HIS A 85 -1.26 21.07 -11.20
N VAL A 86 -1.91 21.28 -12.35
CA VAL A 86 -2.52 20.19 -13.13
C VAL A 86 -1.45 19.27 -13.69
N TRP A 87 -0.35 19.83 -14.21
CA TRP A 87 0.76 19.06 -14.76
C TRP A 87 1.42 18.16 -13.70
N ASP A 88 1.83 18.74 -12.57
CA ASP A 88 2.46 18.01 -11.47
C ASP A 88 1.55 16.91 -10.92
N PHE A 89 0.24 17.19 -10.83
CA PHE A 89 -0.74 16.21 -10.40
C PHE A 89 -0.78 14.98 -11.33
N LEU A 90 -0.82 15.19 -12.65
CA LEU A 90 -0.81 14.08 -13.62
C LEU A 90 0.51 13.31 -13.60
N GLU A 91 1.64 13.98 -13.38
CA GLU A 91 2.93 13.32 -13.27
C GLU A 91 3.01 12.44 -12.01
N GLN A 92 2.53 12.94 -10.87
CA GLN A 92 2.44 12.16 -9.63
C GLN A 92 1.53 10.95 -9.77
N GLU A 93 0.43 11.06 -10.51
CA GLU A 93 -0.48 9.93 -10.76
C GLU A 93 0.18 8.83 -11.57
N LYS A 94 0.92 9.17 -12.63
CA LYS A 94 1.71 8.20 -13.41
C LYS A 94 2.73 7.48 -12.53
N LEU A 95 3.39 8.20 -11.62
CA LEU A 95 4.34 7.60 -10.67
C LEU A 95 3.65 6.65 -9.70
N ARG A 96 2.47 7.02 -9.20
CA ARG A 96 1.66 6.17 -8.32
C ARG A 96 1.21 4.91 -9.03
N GLU A 97 0.71 4.99 -10.26
CA GLU A 97 0.33 3.83 -11.06
C GLU A 97 1.51 2.88 -11.27
N LYS A 98 2.70 3.40 -11.58
CA LYS A 98 3.92 2.59 -11.66
C LYS A 98 4.22 1.87 -10.35
N LYS A 99 4.11 2.55 -9.21
CA LYS A 99 4.31 1.92 -7.88
C LYS A 99 3.29 0.82 -7.61
N VAL A 100 2.02 1.05 -7.91
CA VAL A 100 0.95 0.05 -7.74
C VAL A 100 1.16 -1.14 -8.67
N ALA A 101 1.52 -0.91 -9.94
CA ALA A 101 1.85 -1.97 -10.88
C ALA A 101 3.06 -2.79 -10.43
N LEU A 102 4.10 -2.15 -9.91
CA LEU A 102 5.28 -2.82 -9.33
C LEU A 102 4.90 -3.64 -8.09
N ALA A 103 4.07 -3.09 -7.19
CA ALA A 103 3.58 -3.82 -6.03
C ALA A 103 2.74 -5.05 -6.45
N LYS A 104 1.88 -4.91 -7.47
CA LYS A 104 1.11 -6.03 -8.03
C LYS A 104 2.00 -7.09 -8.69
N LYS A 105 3.09 -6.68 -9.36
CA LYS A 105 4.11 -7.60 -9.90
C LYS A 105 4.84 -8.35 -8.79
N ARG A 106 5.18 -7.68 -7.68
CA ARG A 106 5.79 -8.30 -6.50
C ARG A 106 4.83 -9.24 -5.77
N PHE A 107 3.55 -8.93 -5.75
CA PHE A 107 2.53 -9.71 -5.04
C PHE A 107 2.01 -10.90 -5.84
N LYS A 108 2.16 -10.92 -7.17
CA LYS A 108 1.97 -12.14 -7.94
C LYS A 108 3.03 -13.13 -7.48
N GLN A 109 2.66 -14.04 -6.58
CA GLN A 109 3.50 -15.17 -6.18
C GLN A 109 4.05 -15.77 -7.46
N LEU A 110 5.35 -15.58 -7.64
CA LEU A 110 6.09 -16.33 -8.62
C LEU A 110 6.04 -17.75 -8.11
N ASP A 111 5.14 -18.57 -8.65
CA ASP A 111 5.31 -20.04 -8.67
C ASP A 111 6.54 -20.36 -9.55
N ARG A 112 7.69 -19.75 -9.23
CA ARG A 112 8.96 -20.01 -9.86
C ARG A 112 9.58 -21.16 -9.11
N TYR A 113 9.57 -22.31 -9.76
CA TYR A 113 10.80 -23.09 -9.82
C TYR A 113 11.94 -22.10 -10.12
N LEU A 114 12.87 -21.97 -9.18
CA LEU A 114 14.06 -21.15 -9.28
C LEU A 114 14.74 -21.47 -10.61
N THR A 115 14.72 -20.55 -11.57
CA THR A 115 15.42 -20.75 -12.85
C THR A 115 16.92 -20.72 -12.56
N VAL A 116 17.73 -21.59 -13.17
CA VAL A 116 19.19 -21.65 -12.93
C VAL A 116 19.87 -20.27 -13.08
N MET A 117 19.34 -19.43 -13.98
CA MET A 117 19.77 -18.04 -14.17
C MET A 117 19.50 -17.14 -12.97
N ASP A 118 18.31 -17.25 -12.35
CA ASP A 118 17.95 -16.46 -11.16
C ASP A 118 18.86 -16.86 -9.97
N ILE A 119 19.28 -18.13 -9.88
CA ILE A 119 20.25 -18.61 -8.88
C ILE A 119 21.65 -18.04 -9.14
N ALA A 120 22.09 -18.07 -10.39
CA ALA A 120 23.43 -17.60 -10.77
C ALA A 120 23.59 -16.11 -10.49
N ASP A 121 22.59 -15.30 -10.84
CA ASP A 121 22.60 -13.86 -10.59
C ASP A 121 22.62 -13.54 -9.08
N GLU A 122 21.84 -14.28 -8.26
CA GLU A 122 21.87 -14.13 -6.80
C GLU A 122 23.22 -14.55 -6.20
N LEU A 123 23.80 -15.67 -6.67
CA LEU A 123 25.09 -16.18 -6.19
C LEU A 123 26.25 -15.21 -6.54
N GLU A 124 26.28 -14.72 -7.78
CA GLU A 124 27.30 -13.76 -8.25
C GLU A 124 27.18 -12.42 -7.51
N SER A 125 25.95 -11.96 -7.22
CA SER A 125 25.73 -10.73 -6.44
C SER A 125 26.12 -10.86 -4.96
N GLY A 126 26.06 -12.08 -4.40
CA GLY A 126 26.51 -12.37 -3.03
C GLY A 126 28.03 -12.44 -2.94
N GLU A 127 28.68 -13.12 -3.89
CA GLU A 127 30.13 -13.31 -3.91
C GLU A 127 30.88 -12.00 -4.17
N THR A 128 30.40 -11.17 -5.09
CA THR A 128 31.01 -9.84 -5.38
C THR A 128 30.96 -8.90 -4.18
N ARG A 129 29.87 -8.90 -3.41
CA ARG A 129 29.74 -8.06 -2.21
C ARG A 129 30.68 -8.46 -1.08
N ASP A 130 30.95 -9.75 -0.92
CA ASP A 130 31.85 -10.24 0.12
C ASP A 130 33.32 -10.01 -0.26
N LEU A 131 33.66 -10.12 -1.55
CA LEU A 131 34.98 -9.77 -2.08
C LEU A 131 35.29 -8.26 -1.95
N ASP A 132 34.33 -7.38 -2.23
CA ASP A 132 34.49 -5.94 -2.03
C ASP A 132 34.63 -5.58 -0.55
N ALA A 133 33.88 -6.25 0.34
CA ALA A 133 34.02 -6.07 1.79
C ALA A 133 35.40 -6.55 2.31
N LEU A 134 35.96 -7.61 1.72
CA LEU A 134 37.32 -8.07 2.01
C LEU A 134 38.38 -7.11 1.44
N LYS A 135 38.16 -6.53 0.26
CA LYS A 135 39.03 -5.52 -0.35
C LYS A 135 39.13 -4.28 0.52
N ASP A 136 38.00 -3.73 0.98
CA ASP A 136 38.00 -2.56 1.87
C ASP A 136 38.72 -2.83 3.19
N LYS A 137 38.65 -4.06 3.71
CA LYS A 137 39.36 -4.47 4.93
C LYS A 137 40.85 -4.79 4.72
N SER A 138 41.30 -4.96 3.48
CA SER A 138 42.68 -5.30 3.14
C SER A 138 43.49 -4.11 2.61
N ILE A 139 42.89 -2.92 2.48
CA ILE A 139 43.63 -1.67 2.25
C ILE A 139 44.33 -1.29 3.56
N PHE A 140 45.58 -1.72 3.70
CA PHE A 140 46.47 -1.28 4.78
C PHE A 140 47.00 0.12 4.43
N VAL A 141 46.36 1.16 4.98
CA VAL A 141 46.92 2.52 4.92
C VAL A 141 48.09 2.58 5.89
N GLY A 142 49.31 2.42 5.37
CA GLY A 142 50.53 2.65 6.14
C GLY A 142 50.50 4.08 6.70
N ALA A 143 50.62 4.20 8.02
CA ALA A 143 50.82 5.50 8.64
C ALA A 143 52.18 6.03 8.19
N GLU A 144 52.19 7.02 7.29
CA GLU A 144 53.36 7.88 7.11
C GLU A 144 53.59 8.64 8.42
N GLU A 145 54.62 8.22 9.16
CA GLU A 145 55.14 8.96 10.31
C GLU A 145 55.67 10.32 9.82
N LYS A 146 55.24 11.39 10.48
CA LYS A 146 55.85 12.73 10.41
C LYS A 146 56.97 12.86 11.43
#